data_AF-A0A7J4ZR59-F1
#
_entry.id   AF-A0A7J4ZR59-F1
#
_cell.length_a   1.000
_cell.length_b   1.000
_cell.length_c   1.000
_cell.angle_alpha   90.00
_cell.angle_beta   90.00
_cell.angle_gamma   90.00
#
_symmetry.space_group_name_H-M   'P 1'
#
loop_
_entity.id
_entity.type
_entity.pdbx_description
1 polymer ?
#
loop_
_entity_poly.entity_id
_entity_poly.type
_entity_poly.pdbx_seq_one_letter_code
_entity_poly.pdbx_strand_id
1 'polypeptide(L)'
;MKFEHLAGKRALGSAQAKDYTDWAVSLLCEGCDSESVAILAGIGLDKETGSEEIEKYFQKSLKELALSLPPHEESLRIYAEYLCKQIVAGELEPEKGLSILEAFYSCSNYDEPIYSIWDTLGEDVWSVNNRFDCTFNSDLTRENLGSYIRDVAGLFLRLTKVELPKNLFSMYLCQKCGYLGEHALEQIDKPWLPEKLYRFFYRRGPTYRSVCAKCREPYPKSMSNFEGLKLYLDQR
;
A
#
# COMPACT_ATOMS: atom_id res chain seq x y z
N MET A 1 -2.36 -20.77 -10.72
CA MET A 1 -2.55 -19.53 -9.93
C MET A 1 -3.45 -19.84 -8.74
N LYS A 2 -3.17 -19.34 -7.53
CA LYS A 2 -4.05 -19.60 -6.36
C LYS A 2 -5.37 -18.83 -6.44
N PHE A 3 -6.45 -19.39 -5.90
CA PHE A 3 -7.79 -18.81 -5.92
C PHE A 3 -7.83 -17.43 -5.26
N GLU A 4 -7.17 -17.27 -4.12
CA GLU A 4 -7.16 -16.03 -3.34
C GLU A 4 -6.46 -14.90 -4.10
N HIS A 5 -5.45 -15.22 -4.91
CA HIS A 5 -4.77 -14.23 -5.75
C HIS A 5 -5.68 -13.76 -6.90
N LEU A 6 -6.50 -14.66 -7.45
CA LEU A 6 -7.47 -14.31 -8.48
C LEU A 6 -8.58 -13.44 -7.89
N ALA A 7 -9.09 -13.81 -6.71
CA ALA A 7 -10.06 -13.01 -5.97
C ALA A 7 -9.53 -11.59 -5.68
N GLY A 8 -8.27 -11.46 -5.25
CA GLY A 8 -7.68 -10.15 -5.00
C GLY A 8 -7.43 -9.32 -6.26
N LYS A 9 -6.97 -9.93 -7.37
CA LYS A 9 -6.90 -9.24 -8.67
C LYS A 9 -8.27 -8.78 -9.15
N ARG A 10 -9.33 -9.57 -8.92
CA ARG A 10 -10.72 -9.19 -9.22
C ARG A 10 -11.16 -8.01 -8.36
N ALA A 11 -10.89 -8.04 -7.06
CA ALA A 11 -11.22 -6.94 -6.14
C ALA A 11 -10.50 -5.64 -6.53
N LEU A 12 -9.25 -5.72 -6.99
CA LEU A 12 -8.48 -4.59 -7.51
C LEU A 12 -8.94 -4.11 -8.90
N GLY A 13 -9.83 -4.85 -9.58
CA GLY A 13 -10.24 -4.54 -10.95
C GLY A 13 -9.15 -4.76 -12.02
N SER A 14 -8.10 -5.52 -11.68
CA SER A 14 -6.94 -5.76 -12.56
C SER A 14 -6.91 -7.16 -13.17
N ALA A 15 -7.83 -8.05 -12.77
CA ALA A 15 -7.92 -9.42 -13.29
C ALA A 15 -8.12 -9.44 -14.80
N GLN A 16 -7.20 -10.13 -15.49
CA GLN A 16 -7.24 -10.34 -16.93
C GLN A 16 -7.78 -11.74 -17.23
N ALA A 17 -8.21 -11.97 -18.48
CA ALA A 17 -8.65 -13.28 -18.95
C ALA A 17 -7.69 -14.41 -18.56
N LYS A 18 -6.39 -14.17 -18.75
CA LYS A 18 -5.31 -15.11 -18.43
C LYS A 18 -5.29 -15.52 -16.95
N ASP A 19 -5.69 -14.64 -16.03
CA ASP A 19 -5.68 -14.96 -14.60
C ASP A 19 -6.71 -16.04 -14.26
N TYR A 20 -7.87 -16.04 -14.91
CA TYR A 20 -8.90 -17.07 -14.75
C TYR A 20 -8.45 -18.41 -15.33
N THR A 21 -7.84 -18.36 -16.52
CA THR A 21 -7.40 -19.57 -17.21
C THR A 21 -6.20 -20.19 -16.46
N ASP A 22 -5.27 -19.38 -15.95
CA ASP A 22 -4.15 -19.84 -15.12
C ASP A 22 -4.62 -20.44 -13.79
N TRP A 23 -5.73 -19.96 -13.22
CA TRP A 23 -6.35 -20.54 -12.04
C TRP A 23 -7.01 -21.89 -12.36
N ALA A 24 -7.78 -21.96 -13.45
CA ALA A 24 -8.40 -23.19 -13.91
C ALA A 24 -7.36 -24.28 -14.24
N VAL A 25 -6.28 -23.91 -14.93
CA VAL A 25 -5.16 -24.83 -15.24
C VAL A 25 -4.53 -25.36 -13.95
N SER A 26 -4.30 -24.52 -12.91
CA SER A 26 -3.76 -25.04 -11.66
C SER A 26 -4.68 -26.05 -10.97
N LEU A 27 -6.01 -25.84 -11.01
CA LEU A 27 -6.96 -26.80 -10.45
C LEU A 27 -6.89 -28.14 -11.20
N LEU A 28 -6.78 -28.12 -12.53
CA LEU A 28 -6.61 -29.35 -13.31
C LEU A 28 -5.29 -30.07 -12.96
N CYS A 29 -4.19 -29.33 -12.80
CA CYS A 29 -2.92 -29.90 -12.36
C CYS A 29 -3.00 -30.52 -10.95
N GLU A 30 -3.90 -30.02 -10.10
CA GLU A 30 -4.19 -30.56 -8.77
C GLU A 30 -5.19 -31.74 -8.78
N GLY A 31 -5.62 -32.18 -9.97
CA GLY A 31 -6.51 -33.34 -10.13
C GLY A 31 -8.00 -33.02 -10.02
N CYS A 32 -8.39 -31.75 -10.17
CA CYS A 32 -9.80 -31.34 -10.19
C CYS A 32 -10.52 -31.92 -11.41
N ASP A 33 -11.59 -32.68 -11.16
CA ASP A 33 -12.48 -33.23 -12.19
C ASP A 33 -13.79 -32.44 -12.22
N SER A 34 -13.75 -31.29 -12.91
CA SER A 34 -14.90 -30.41 -13.12
C SER A 34 -14.95 -29.98 -14.59
N GLU A 35 -16.09 -30.21 -15.22
CA GLU A 35 -16.31 -29.86 -16.63
C GLU A 35 -16.14 -28.35 -16.84
N SER A 36 -16.71 -27.53 -15.95
CA SER A 36 -16.59 -26.07 -16.08
C SER A 36 -15.16 -25.57 -15.92
N VAL A 37 -14.36 -26.19 -15.03
CA VAL A 37 -12.93 -25.88 -14.86
C VAL A 37 -12.14 -26.27 -16.11
N ALA A 38 -12.41 -27.46 -16.67
CA ALA A 38 -11.78 -27.92 -17.90
C ALA A 38 -12.06 -26.97 -19.08
N ILE A 39 -13.31 -26.53 -19.23
CA ILE A 39 -13.70 -25.55 -20.25
C ILE A 39 -13.00 -24.20 -20.00
N LEU A 40 -13.02 -23.70 -18.77
CA LEU A 40 -12.37 -22.42 -18.43
C LEU A 40 -10.87 -22.43 -18.73
N ALA A 41 -10.18 -23.55 -18.46
CA ALA A 41 -8.77 -23.71 -18.81
C ALA A 41 -8.56 -23.69 -20.34
N GLY A 42 -9.44 -24.35 -21.09
CA GLY A 42 -9.38 -24.43 -22.56
C GLY A 42 -9.61 -23.10 -23.27
N ILE A 43 -10.48 -22.24 -22.70
CA ILE A 43 -10.79 -20.91 -23.25
C ILE A 43 -9.52 -20.06 -23.46
N GLY A 44 -8.50 -20.22 -22.60
CA GLY A 44 -7.24 -19.47 -22.73
C GLY A 44 -6.43 -19.77 -24.01
N LEU A 45 -6.82 -20.77 -24.79
CA LEU A 45 -6.19 -21.13 -26.07
C LEU A 45 -6.78 -20.35 -27.26
N ASP A 46 -7.96 -19.74 -27.09
CA ASP A 46 -8.66 -19.02 -28.15
C ASP A 46 -8.23 -17.55 -28.23
N LYS A 47 -7.91 -17.09 -29.45
CA LYS A 47 -7.41 -15.73 -29.72
C LYS A 47 -8.46 -14.63 -29.48
N GLU A 48 -9.74 -14.97 -29.54
CA GLU A 48 -10.88 -14.04 -29.38
C GLU A 48 -11.78 -14.50 -28.25
N THR A 49 -11.23 -14.53 -27.04
CA THR A 49 -12.04 -14.87 -25.87
C THR A 49 -12.87 -13.67 -25.42
N GLY A 50 -14.19 -13.83 -25.39
CA GLY A 50 -15.11 -12.83 -24.82
C GLY A 50 -15.12 -12.85 -23.28
N SER A 51 -15.12 -11.68 -22.65
CA SER A 51 -15.16 -11.54 -21.18
C SER A 51 -16.40 -12.18 -20.53
N GLU A 52 -17.52 -12.24 -21.26
CA GLU A 52 -18.77 -12.86 -20.80
C GLU A 52 -18.64 -14.37 -20.63
N GLU A 53 -17.90 -15.04 -21.53
CA GLU A 53 -17.73 -16.48 -21.48
C GLU A 53 -16.84 -16.90 -20.31
N ILE A 54 -15.77 -16.14 -20.07
CA ILE A 54 -14.90 -16.31 -18.90
C ILE A 54 -15.72 -16.19 -17.62
N GLU A 55 -16.51 -15.12 -17.45
CA GLU A 55 -17.30 -14.92 -16.24
C GLU A 55 -18.34 -16.03 -16.07
N LYS A 56 -19.00 -16.45 -17.16
CA LYS A 56 -19.97 -17.56 -17.13
C LYS A 56 -19.35 -18.85 -16.61
N TYR A 57 -18.20 -19.27 -17.13
CA TYR A 57 -17.56 -20.51 -16.70
C TYR A 57 -16.89 -20.37 -15.34
N PHE A 58 -16.31 -19.21 -15.02
CA PHE A 58 -15.82 -18.92 -13.68
C PHE A 58 -16.93 -19.11 -12.62
N GLN A 59 -18.11 -18.53 -12.83
CA GLN A 59 -19.25 -18.69 -11.90
C GLN A 59 -19.76 -20.12 -11.82
N LYS A 60 -19.72 -20.89 -12.92
CA LYS A 60 -20.03 -22.33 -12.88
C LYS A 60 -18.99 -23.12 -12.08
N SER A 61 -17.70 -22.83 -12.27
CA SER A 61 -16.62 -23.46 -11.52
C SER A 61 -16.73 -23.18 -10.03
N LEU A 62 -17.07 -21.95 -9.62
CA LEU A 62 -17.34 -21.65 -8.22
C LEU A 62 -18.46 -22.52 -7.64
N LYS A 63 -19.56 -22.71 -8.38
CA LYS A 63 -20.68 -23.54 -7.94
C LYS A 63 -20.32 -25.02 -7.84
N GLU A 64 -19.66 -25.57 -8.85
CA GLU A 64 -19.24 -26.98 -8.89
C GLU A 64 -18.23 -27.31 -7.79
N LEU A 65 -17.33 -26.37 -7.48
CA LEU A 65 -16.32 -26.51 -6.43
C LEU A 65 -16.81 -26.11 -5.03
N ALA A 66 -18.06 -25.68 -4.90
CA ALA A 66 -18.62 -25.09 -3.67
C ALA A 66 -17.74 -23.98 -3.08
N LEU A 67 -17.13 -23.15 -3.94
CA LEU A 67 -16.31 -22.00 -3.57
C LEU A 67 -17.14 -20.72 -3.57
N SER A 68 -16.84 -19.83 -2.64
CA SER A 68 -17.36 -18.47 -2.60
C SER A 68 -16.20 -17.48 -2.64
N LEU A 69 -16.38 -16.37 -3.35
CA LEU A 69 -15.43 -15.27 -3.30
C LEU A 69 -15.38 -14.68 -1.88
N PRO A 70 -14.19 -14.43 -1.33
CA PRO A 70 -14.07 -13.67 -0.09
C PRO A 70 -14.66 -12.26 -0.24
N PRO A 71 -14.99 -11.59 0.88
CA PRO A 71 -15.30 -10.17 0.89
C PRO A 71 -14.25 -9.33 0.14
N HIS A 72 -14.66 -8.19 -0.42
CA HIS A 72 -13.81 -7.34 -1.23
C HIS A 72 -12.56 -6.87 -0.49
N GLU A 73 -12.73 -6.35 0.73
CA GLU A 73 -11.63 -5.90 1.62
C GLU A 73 -10.66 -7.04 1.95
N GLU A 74 -11.18 -8.23 2.24
CA GLU A 74 -10.36 -9.41 2.55
C GLU A 74 -9.56 -9.86 1.31
N SER A 75 -10.19 -9.83 0.13
CA SER A 75 -9.55 -10.16 -1.14
C SER A 75 -8.40 -9.19 -1.45
N LEU A 76 -8.60 -7.88 -1.23
CA LEU A 76 -7.54 -6.88 -1.34
C LEU A 76 -6.41 -7.19 -0.34
N ARG A 77 -6.73 -7.39 0.94
CA ARG A 77 -5.72 -7.64 1.98
C ARG A 77 -4.83 -8.84 1.64
N ILE A 78 -5.44 -9.97 1.26
CA ILE A 78 -4.69 -11.18 0.91
C ILE A 78 -3.74 -10.91 -0.26
N TYR A 79 -4.19 -10.17 -1.26
CA TYR A 79 -3.39 -9.89 -2.45
C TYR A 79 -2.29 -8.85 -2.20
N ALA A 80 -2.54 -7.81 -1.40
CA ALA A 80 -1.51 -6.88 -0.94
C ALA A 80 -0.40 -7.62 -0.19
N GLU A 81 -0.77 -8.51 0.75
CA GLU A 81 0.19 -9.35 1.47
C GLU A 81 0.97 -10.28 0.54
N TYR A 82 0.30 -10.87 -0.45
CA TYR A 82 0.97 -11.70 -1.46
C TYR A 82 2.01 -10.90 -2.23
N LEU A 83 1.65 -9.74 -2.79
CA LEU A 83 2.57 -8.87 -3.52
C LEU A 83 3.76 -8.47 -2.64
N CYS A 84 3.52 -8.07 -1.39
CA CYS A 84 4.59 -7.74 -0.46
C CYS A 84 5.52 -8.92 -0.18
N LYS A 85 4.99 -10.14 -0.02
CA LYS A 85 5.80 -11.36 0.15
C LYS A 85 6.68 -11.63 -1.08
N GLN A 86 6.14 -11.44 -2.29
CA GLN A 86 6.89 -11.59 -3.53
C GLN A 86 8.02 -10.56 -3.66
N ILE A 87 7.77 -9.29 -3.28
CA ILE A 87 8.78 -8.23 -3.27
C ILE A 87 9.91 -8.56 -2.29
N VAL A 88 9.56 -9.00 -1.08
CA VAL A 88 10.52 -9.37 -0.02
C VAL A 88 11.35 -10.58 -0.44
N ALA A 89 10.75 -11.58 -1.08
CA ALA A 89 11.44 -12.76 -1.60
C ALA A 89 12.32 -12.47 -2.83
N GLY A 90 12.15 -11.31 -3.48
CA GLY A 90 12.82 -10.97 -4.74
C GLY A 90 12.20 -11.63 -5.98
N GLU A 91 11.00 -12.17 -5.85
CA GLU A 91 10.22 -12.79 -6.94
C GLU A 91 9.45 -11.75 -7.76
N LEU A 92 9.20 -10.58 -7.17
CA LEU A 92 8.62 -9.41 -7.84
C LEU A 92 9.57 -8.21 -7.70
N GLU A 93 9.86 -7.55 -8.82
CA GLU A 93 10.64 -6.31 -8.82
C GLU A 93 9.94 -5.24 -7.96
N PRO A 94 10.63 -4.60 -7.01
CA PRO A 94 10.00 -3.69 -6.04
C PRO A 94 9.18 -2.57 -6.70
N GLU A 95 9.72 -1.92 -7.72
CA GLU A 95 9.10 -0.81 -8.44
C GLU A 95 7.83 -1.25 -9.18
N LYS A 96 7.86 -2.43 -9.81
CA LYS A 96 6.66 -3.04 -10.41
C LYS A 96 5.63 -3.38 -9.34
N GLY A 97 6.07 -3.94 -8.22
CA GLY A 97 5.20 -4.23 -7.08
C GLY A 97 4.51 -2.97 -6.53
N LEU A 98 5.26 -1.88 -6.34
CA LEU A 98 4.75 -0.60 -5.91
C LEU A 98 3.68 -0.07 -6.87
N SER A 99 3.94 -0.10 -8.18
CA SER A 99 2.97 0.40 -9.18
C SER A 99 1.61 -0.33 -9.14
N ILE A 100 1.57 -1.57 -8.65
CA ILE A 100 0.33 -2.32 -8.45
C ILE A 100 -0.29 -1.96 -7.09
N LEU A 101 0.54 -1.80 -6.05
CA LEU A 101 0.11 -1.51 -4.68
C LEU A 101 -0.50 -0.11 -4.51
N GLU A 102 -0.08 0.88 -5.30
CA GLU A 102 -0.66 2.25 -5.33
C GLU A 102 -2.17 2.27 -5.61
N ALA A 103 -2.69 1.30 -6.36
CA ALA A 103 -4.13 1.27 -6.65
C ALA A 103 -4.99 0.89 -5.43
N PHE A 104 -4.41 0.28 -4.39
CA PHE A 104 -5.19 -0.36 -3.32
C PHE A 104 -5.97 0.64 -2.49
N TYR A 105 -5.42 1.82 -2.18
CA TYR A 105 -6.08 2.76 -1.29
C TYR A 105 -7.37 3.33 -1.91
N SER A 106 -7.32 3.65 -3.21
CA SER A 106 -8.50 4.06 -3.95
C SER A 106 -9.50 2.90 -4.14
N CYS A 107 -9.02 1.68 -4.39
CA CYS A 107 -9.87 0.49 -4.53
C CYS A 107 -10.55 0.09 -3.21
N SER A 108 -9.97 0.40 -2.06
CA SER A 108 -10.62 0.23 -0.75
C SER A 108 -11.57 1.39 -0.40
N ASN A 109 -11.98 2.22 -1.36
CA ASN A 109 -12.77 3.43 -1.14
C ASN A 109 -12.18 4.39 -0.08
N TYR A 110 -10.86 4.34 0.12
CA TYR A 110 -10.16 5.07 1.18
C TYR A 110 -10.55 4.69 2.62
N ASP A 111 -11.28 3.59 2.82
CA ASP A 111 -11.73 3.14 4.14
C ASP A 111 -10.63 2.42 4.95
N GLU A 112 -9.53 2.05 4.29
CA GLU A 112 -8.40 1.32 4.87
C GLU A 112 -7.11 2.17 4.86
N PRO A 113 -6.87 2.99 5.90
CA PRO A 113 -5.73 3.93 5.94
C PRO A 113 -4.36 3.28 5.79
N ILE A 114 -4.23 1.98 6.09
CA ILE A 114 -2.95 1.25 5.93
C ILE A 114 -2.45 1.23 4.50
N TYR A 115 -3.35 1.30 3.50
CA TYR A 115 -2.94 1.34 2.09
C TYR A 115 -2.38 2.69 1.65
N SER A 116 -2.61 3.78 2.41
CA SER A 116 -2.04 5.10 2.10
C SER A 116 -0.51 5.13 2.10
N ILE A 117 0.14 4.13 2.72
CA ILE A 117 1.61 3.93 2.66
C ILE A 117 2.09 3.84 1.21
N TRP A 118 1.30 3.25 0.32
CA TRP A 118 1.70 3.04 -1.07
C TRP A 118 1.62 4.32 -1.88
N ASP A 119 0.57 5.12 -1.69
CA ASP A 119 0.42 6.42 -2.35
C ASP A 119 1.55 7.37 -1.94
N THR A 120 1.84 7.48 -0.64
CA THR A 120 2.92 8.36 -0.15
C THR A 120 4.30 7.90 -0.62
N LEU A 121 4.55 6.59 -0.65
CA LEU A 121 5.79 6.05 -1.20
C LEU A 121 5.90 6.28 -2.71
N GLY A 122 4.81 6.12 -3.45
CA GLY A 122 4.73 6.39 -4.88
C GLY A 122 5.09 7.83 -5.24
N GLU A 123 4.53 8.80 -4.51
CA GLU A 123 4.85 10.22 -4.67
C GLU A 123 6.34 10.52 -4.43
N ASP A 124 6.92 9.93 -3.39
CA ASP A 124 8.35 10.11 -3.09
C ASP A 124 9.24 9.41 -4.14
N VAL A 125 8.87 8.23 -4.61
CA VAL A 125 9.56 7.53 -5.71
C VAL A 125 9.52 8.36 -7.00
N TRP A 126 8.38 8.95 -7.33
CA TRP A 126 8.27 9.87 -8.46
C TRP A 126 9.19 11.08 -8.27
N SER A 127 9.18 11.68 -7.09
CA SER A 127 9.99 12.87 -6.75
C SER A 127 11.49 12.59 -6.92
N VAL A 128 11.97 11.50 -6.30
CA VAL A 128 13.36 11.06 -6.34
C VAL A 128 13.83 10.76 -7.77
N ASN A 129 12.99 10.10 -8.58
CA ASN A 129 13.30 9.82 -9.98
C ASN A 129 13.42 11.10 -10.82
N ASN A 130 12.68 12.15 -10.47
CA ASN A 130 12.72 13.45 -11.12
C ASN A 130 13.70 14.45 -10.47
N ARG A 131 14.54 13.98 -9.54
CA ARG A 131 15.55 14.78 -8.81
C ARG A 131 14.95 15.89 -7.95
N PHE A 132 13.77 15.64 -7.41
CA PHE A 132 13.16 16.44 -6.35
C PHE A 132 13.39 15.78 -4.99
N ASP A 133 13.24 16.58 -3.93
CA ASP A 133 13.30 16.10 -2.55
C ASP A 133 12.04 15.29 -2.21
N CYS A 134 12.16 14.30 -1.32
CA CYS A 134 11.03 13.55 -0.78
C CYS A 134 10.18 14.43 0.15
N THR A 135 8.86 14.19 0.14
CA THR A 135 7.91 14.83 1.05
C THR A 135 7.77 14.05 2.35
N PHE A 136 7.69 12.70 2.29
CA PHE A 136 7.36 11.88 3.46
C PHE A 136 8.53 11.02 3.96
N ASN A 137 9.27 10.42 3.03
CA ASN A 137 10.33 9.45 3.26
C ASN A 137 11.70 10.07 2.95
N SER A 138 12.21 10.90 3.86
CA SER A 138 13.46 11.67 3.67
C SER A 138 14.70 10.81 3.39
N ASP A 139 14.68 9.55 3.81
CA ASP A 139 15.80 8.62 3.64
C ASP A 139 15.74 7.84 2.32
N LEU A 140 14.68 8.00 1.53
CA LEU A 140 14.58 7.42 0.20
C LEU A 140 15.48 8.17 -0.77
N THR A 141 16.33 7.44 -1.49
CA THR A 141 17.22 7.97 -2.53
C THR A 141 17.15 7.09 -3.78
N ARG A 142 17.76 7.55 -4.88
CA ARG A 142 17.81 6.77 -6.13
C ARG A 142 18.65 5.50 -5.97
N GLU A 143 19.67 5.55 -5.12
CA GLU A 143 20.60 4.46 -4.89
C GLU A 143 20.00 3.34 -4.02
N ASN A 144 19.05 3.67 -3.14
CA ASN A 144 18.44 2.71 -2.23
C ASN A 144 16.98 2.33 -2.58
N LEU A 145 16.43 2.86 -3.68
CA LEU A 145 15.01 2.79 -4.04
C LEU A 145 14.43 1.36 -3.94
N GLY A 146 15.03 0.40 -4.64
CA GLY A 146 14.55 -0.98 -4.62
C GLY A 146 14.63 -1.65 -3.24
N SER A 147 15.69 -1.38 -2.47
CA SER A 147 15.79 -1.87 -1.08
C SER A 147 14.79 -1.18 -0.14
N TYR A 148 14.52 0.11 -0.35
CA TYR A 148 13.60 0.87 0.47
C TYR A 148 12.16 0.39 0.29
N ILE A 149 11.72 0.18 -0.97
CA ILE A 149 10.40 -0.40 -1.27
C ILE A 149 10.28 -1.79 -0.64
N ARG A 150 11.33 -2.61 -0.71
CA ARG A 150 11.36 -3.94 -0.07
C ARG A 150 11.19 -3.86 1.44
N ASP A 151 11.88 -2.91 2.08
CA ASP A 151 11.77 -2.70 3.53
C ASP A 151 10.36 -2.23 3.93
N VAL A 152 9.74 -1.35 3.14
CA VAL A 152 8.35 -0.93 3.33
C VAL A 152 7.38 -2.11 3.16
N ALA A 153 7.60 -2.98 2.17
CA ALA A 153 6.83 -4.22 2.00
C ALA A 153 6.96 -5.17 3.21
N GLY A 154 8.16 -5.33 3.74
CA GLY A 154 8.39 -6.08 4.97
C GLY A 154 7.68 -5.46 6.18
N LEU A 155 7.69 -4.13 6.29
CA LEU A 155 6.99 -3.40 7.33
C LEU A 155 5.47 -3.55 7.22
N PHE A 156 4.91 -3.43 6.03
CA PHE A 156 3.48 -3.63 5.78
C PHE A 156 3.01 -5.01 6.25
N LEU A 157 3.77 -6.07 5.95
CA LEU A 157 3.47 -7.43 6.42
C LEU A 157 3.51 -7.59 7.95
N ARG A 158 4.26 -6.73 8.66
CA ARG A 158 4.24 -6.69 10.13
C ARG A 158 3.02 -5.92 10.63
N LEU A 159 2.69 -4.80 9.98
CA LEU A 159 1.53 -3.96 10.33
C LEU A 159 0.21 -4.73 10.21
N THR A 160 0.03 -5.57 9.18
CA THR A 160 -1.21 -6.35 9.01
C THR A 160 -1.45 -7.41 10.09
N LYS A 161 -0.45 -7.68 10.95
CA LYS A 161 -0.51 -8.69 12.02
C LYS A 161 -0.80 -8.10 13.40
N VAL A 162 -0.92 -6.78 13.51
CA VAL A 162 -1.15 -6.10 14.78
C VAL A 162 -2.40 -5.23 14.70
N GLU A 163 -3.05 -5.05 15.84
CA GLU A 163 -4.14 -4.08 15.93
C GLU A 163 -3.57 -2.65 15.94
N LEU A 164 -3.98 -1.87 14.93
CA LEU A 164 -3.57 -0.48 14.74
C LEU A 164 -4.67 0.48 15.26
N PRO A 165 -4.29 1.59 15.92
CA PRO A 165 -5.22 2.67 16.20
C PRO A 165 -5.87 3.20 14.90
N LYS A 166 -7.18 3.46 14.91
CA LYS A 166 -7.92 3.90 13.70
C LYS A 166 -7.32 5.14 13.03
N ASN A 167 -6.83 6.08 13.82
CA ASN A 167 -6.22 7.31 13.36
C ASN A 167 -4.68 7.26 13.41
N LEU A 168 -4.06 6.07 13.43
CA LEU A 168 -2.60 5.93 13.55
C LEU A 168 -1.88 6.81 12.53
N PHE A 169 -2.28 6.75 11.25
CA PHE A 169 -1.62 7.44 10.15
C PHE A 169 -1.71 8.98 10.19
N SER A 170 -2.50 9.56 11.10
CA SER A 170 -2.51 11.01 11.38
C SER A 170 -1.76 11.40 12.65
N MET A 171 -1.20 10.44 13.38
CA MET A 171 -0.44 10.66 14.60
C MET A 171 1.06 10.85 14.36
N TYR A 172 1.74 11.30 15.41
CA TYR A 172 3.17 11.48 15.49
C TYR A 172 3.71 10.78 16.74
N LEU A 173 4.88 10.15 16.62
CA LEU A 173 5.60 9.52 17.71
C LEU A 173 6.79 10.38 18.15
N CYS A 174 6.81 10.76 19.41
CA CYS A 174 7.94 11.44 20.01
C CYS A 174 9.00 10.45 20.48
N GLN A 175 10.18 10.49 19.85
CA GLN A 175 11.30 9.60 20.16
C GLN A 175 11.87 9.79 21.58
N LYS A 176 11.69 10.97 22.18
CA LYS A 176 12.22 11.30 23.51
C LYS A 176 11.34 10.84 24.67
N CYS A 177 10.03 11.04 24.56
CA CYS A 177 9.09 10.77 25.66
C CYS A 177 8.08 9.66 25.38
N GLY A 178 8.12 9.05 24.19
CA GLY A 178 7.23 7.98 23.77
C GLY A 178 5.77 8.42 23.53
N TYR A 179 5.48 9.73 23.54
CA TYR A 179 4.14 10.22 23.28
C TYR A 179 3.73 9.92 21.83
N LEU A 180 2.59 9.24 21.66
CA LEU A 180 1.93 8.97 20.40
C LEU A 180 0.62 9.75 20.33
N GLY A 181 0.50 10.67 19.37
CA GLY A 181 -0.69 11.50 19.19
C GLY A 181 -0.44 12.69 18.29
N GLU A 182 -1.25 13.73 18.40
CA GLU A 182 -1.08 14.96 17.61
C GLU A 182 0.23 15.70 17.95
N HIS A 183 0.79 16.39 16.96
CA HIS A 183 1.90 17.31 17.18
C HIS A 183 1.39 18.72 17.43
N ALA A 184 2.22 19.56 18.03
CA ALA A 184 1.99 21.01 18.08
C ALA A 184 2.91 21.70 17.08
N LEU A 185 2.54 22.91 16.65
CA LEU A 185 3.40 23.77 15.85
C LEU A 185 4.15 24.74 16.76
N GLU A 186 5.43 24.94 16.47
CA GLU A 186 6.25 25.97 17.08
C GLU A 186 6.76 26.91 15.99
N GLN A 187 6.48 28.20 16.16
CA GLN A 187 6.99 29.24 15.27
C GLN A 187 8.50 29.39 15.47
N ILE A 188 9.28 29.14 14.42
CA ILE A 188 10.74 29.27 14.44
C ILE A 188 11.11 30.74 14.32
N ASP A 189 10.52 31.41 13.33
CA ASP A 189 10.73 32.84 13.13
C ASP A 189 10.09 33.58 14.30
N LYS A 190 10.90 34.30 15.08
CA LYS A 190 10.41 35.27 16.07
C LYS A 190 10.59 36.67 15.49
N PRO A 191 9.79 37.07 14.48
CA PRO A 191 9.99 38.36 13.85
C PRO A 191 9.75 39.47 14.86
N TRP A 192 10.64 40.45 14.87
CA TRP A 192 10.46 41.70 15.62
C TRP A 192 9.34 42.57 15.02
N LEU A 193 8.89 42.23 13.80
CA LEU A 193 7.85 42.91 13.04
C LEU A 193 6.51 42.16 13.16
N PRO A 194 5.36 42.88 13.14
CA PRO A 194 4.05 42.28 12.94
C PRO A 194 3.98 41.40 11.68
N GLU A 195 3.21 40.32 11.72
CA GLU A 195 3.16 39.30 10.66
C GLU A 195 2.87 39.88 9.27
N LYS A 196 1.95 40.84 9.15
CA LYS A 196 1.63 41.51 7.87
C LYS A 196 2.85 42.18 7.25
N LEU A 197 3.68 42.83 8.07
CA LEU A 197 4.90 43.49 7.62
C LEU A 197 6.01 42.47 7.32
N TYR A 198 6.14 41.42 8.12
CA TYR A 198 7.06 40.31 7.83
C TYR A 198 6.75 39.70 6.46
N ARG A 199 5.49 39.37 6.20
CA ARG A 199 5.03 38.85 4.90
C ARG A 199 5.30 39.84 3.76
N PHE A 200 5.09 41.14 3.98
CA PHE A 200 5.34 42.16 2.97
C PHE A 200 6.83 42.28 2.60
N PHE A 201 7.72 42.37 3.58
CA PHE A 201 9.16 42.56 3.35
C PHE A 201 9.86 41.29 2.86
N TYR A 202 9.57 40.15 3.47
CA TYR A 202 10.26 38.90 3.17
C TYR A 202 9.53 38.06 2.11
N ARG A 203 8.34 38.48 1.67
CA ARG A 203 7.49 37.77 0.70
C ARG A 203 7.23 36.31 1.08
N ARG A 204 7.24 36.00 2.38
CA ARG A 204 6.96 34.68 2.95
C ARG A 204 6.30 34.79 4.31
N GLY A 205 5.54 33.77 4.71
CA GLY A 205 5.02 33.64 6.07
C GLY A 205 6.10 33.25 7.07
N PRO A 206 5.84 33.40 8.39
CA PRO A 206 6.70 32.84 9.42
C PRO A 206 6.77 31.31 9.27
N THR A 207 7.94 30.76 9.51
CA THR A 207 8.20 29.33 9.46
C THR A 207 7.82 28.66 10.78
N TYR A 208 7.30 27.45 10.67
CA TYR A 208 6.90 26.62 11.80
C TYR A 208 7.64 25.29 11.72
N ARG A 209 7.88 24.67 12.87
CA ARG A 209 8.26 23.27 12.98
C ARG A 209 7.25 22.50 13.81
N SER A 210 7.08 21.23 13.47
CA SER A 210 6.36 20.30 14.33
C SER A 210 7.18 19.99 15.58
N VAL A 211 6.52 19.99 16.72
CA VAL A 211 7.07 19.63 18.04
C VAL A 211 6.13 18.67 18.74
N CYS A 212 6.66 17.83 19.63
CA CYS A 212 5.85 16.98 20.48
C CYS A 212 4.89 17.81 21.34
N ALA A 213 3.60 17.47 21.32
CA ALA A 213 2.59 18.16 22.12
C ALA A 213 2.84 18.05 23.64
N LYS A 214 3.55 17.00 24.10
CA LYS A 214 3.83 16.74 25.53
C LYS A 214 5.13 17.35 26.03
N CYS A 215 6.26 17.06 25.37
CA CYS A 215 7.59 17.45 25.86
C CYS A 215 8.28 18.53 25.01
N ARG A 216 7.62 19.02 23.95
CA ARG A 216 8.13 20.07 23.04
C ARG A 216 9.39 19.69 22.27
N GLU A 217 9.80 18.42 22.29
CA GLU A 217 10.89 17.92 21.44
C GLU A 217 10.56 18.16 19.96
N PRO A 218 11.48 18.75 19.17
CA PRO A 218 11.22 19.03 17.76
C PRO A 218 11.19 17.76 16.91
N TYR A 219 10.51 17.85 15.77
CA TYR A 219 10.45 16.83 14.73
C TYR A 219 9.99 15.45 15.23
N PRO A 220 8.84 15.33 15.90
CA PRO A 220 8.27 14.01 16.18
C PRO A 220 8.02 13.28 14.85
N LYS A 221 8.21 11.96 14.82
CA LYS A 221 8.13 11.18 13.59
C LYS A 221 6.67 10.94 13.20
N SER A 222 6.30 11.29 11.97
CA SER A 222 4.94 11.05 11.46
C SER A 222 4.67 9.55 11.32
N MET A 223 3.48 9.10 11.66
CA MET A 223 3.05 7.72 11.39
C MET A 223 2.62 7.51 9.93
N SER A 224 2.62 8.56 9.10
CA SER A 224 2.44 8.44 7.65
C SER A 224 3.73 8.06 6.92
N ASN A 225 4.88 8.00 7.62
CA ASN A 225 6.17 7.66 7.02
C ASN A 225 6.73 6.33 7.53
N PHE A 226 7.64 5.74 6.74
CA PHE A 226 8.24 4.43 7.03
C PHE A 226 8.97 4.41 8.39
N GLU A 227 9.81 5.41 8.68
CA GLU A 227 10.59 5.45 9.92
C GLU A 227 9.72 5.48 11.18
N GLY A 228 8.65 6.29 11.16
CA GLY A 228 7.73 6.43 12.29
C GLY A 228 7.00 5.12 12.57
N LEU A 229 6.50 4.46 11.52
CA LEU A 229 5.84 3.15 11.64
C LEU A 229 6.80 2.05 12.09
N LYS A 230 8.04 2.05 11.60
CA LYS A 230 9.09 1.13 12.04
C LYS A 230 9.39 1.30 13.53
N LEU A 231 9.60 2.53 13.98
CA LEU A 231 9.83 2.84 15.40
C LEU A 231 8.65 2.44 16.27
N TYR A 232 7.42 2.68 15.81
CA TYR A 232 6.21 2.28 16.51
C TYR A 232 6.13 0.76 16.72
N LEU A 233 6.46 -0.03 15.70
CA LEU A 233 6.47 -1.48 15.81
C LEU A 233 7.65 -2.02 16.62
N ASP A 234 8.82 -1.40 16.57
CA ASP A 234 10.00 -1.85 17.30
C ASP A 234 9.91 -1.54 18.82
N GLN A 235 8.94 -0.71 19.24
CA GLN A 235 8.62 -0.43 20.65
C GLN A 235 7.55 -1.37 21.25
N ARG A 236 7.03 -2.33 20.47
CA ARG A 236 6.00 -3.31 20.88
C ARG A 236 6.54 -4.73 20.85
#